data_AF-A6DHD3-F1
#
_entry.id   AF-A6DHD3-F1
#
_cell.length_a   1.000
_cell.length_b   1.000
_cell.length_c   1.000
_cell.angle_alpha   90.00
_cell.angle_beta   90.00
_cell.angle_gamma   90.00
#
_symmetry.space_group_name_H-M   'P 1'
#
loop_
_entity.id
_entity.type
_entity.pdbx_description
1 polymer ?
#
loop_
_entity_poly.entity_id
_entity_poly.type
_entity_poly.pdbx_seq_one_letter_code
_entity_poly.pdbx_strand_id
1 'polypeptide(L)'
;MLREIKHSCGHIETYQIPHGKFSRMKNFYQERVCKECWKTQEQEKEKLAKESNARAGLPKLMGSHNSIPGAELIRYDFFKFVADNTENLKEKGEPFQIAVDLLRSKQKASWWHAHKRERFVHLFDVAMDHAAHQMRLKALRPEIDQRLRELHLVPLSGSTKQIQWAQTIRNKILLDLIGVELCLEEALRDKQEWAQFMLKLCQDLEPIPHLLEKMSKDLALMDAAGHWIEIRHHSLEDLVRWMKRPESLARTLHLVQGRFFFILNL
;
A
#
# COMPACT_ATOMS: atom_id res chain seq x y z
N MET A 1 21.57 4.04 -38.50
CA MET A 1 21.17 3.15 -39.61
C MET A 1 19.82 2.54 -39.26
N LEU A 2 18.87 2.52 -40.19
CA LEU A 2 17.60 1.81 -39.97
C LEU A 2 17.87 0.30 -40.03
N ARG A 3 17.31 -0.44 -39.08
CA ARG A 3 17.50 -1.88 -38.95
C ARG A 3 16.17 -2.52 -38.62
N GLU A 4 15.88 -3.61 -39.31
CA GLU A 4 14.71 -4.44 -39.06
C GLU A 4 15.02 -5.47 -37.96
N ILE A 5 14.15 -5.58 -36.97
CA ILE A 5 14.26 -6.57 -35.90
C ILE A 5 12.94 -7.34 -35.80
N LYS A 6 13.04 -8.67 -35.84
CA LYS A 6 11.92 -9.57 -35.58
C LYS A 6 11.72 -9.74 -34.08
N HIS A 7 10.56 -9.38 -33.57
CA HIS A 7 10.15 -9.52 -32.17
C HIS A 7 9.78 -10.96 -31.81
N SER A 8 9.61 -11.25 -30.51
CA SER A 8 9.17 -12.57 -30.04
C SER A 8 7.76 -12.95 -30.51
N CYS A 9 6.91 -11.95 -30.82
CA CYS A 9 5.60 -12.15 -31.44
C CYS A 9 5.65 -12.45 -32.94
N GLY A 10 6.83 -12.47 -33.55
CA GLY A 10 7.03 -12.77 -34.98
C GLY A 10 6.96 -11.58 -35.93
N HIS A 11 6.46 -10.42 -35.48
CA HIS A 11 6.41 -9.18 -36.26
C HIS A 11 7.78 -8.52 -36.40
N ILE A 12 7.98 -7.82 -37.52
CA ILE A 12 9.22 -7.09 -37.81
C ILE A 12 8.93 -5.59 -37.66
N GLU A 13 9.75 -4.90 -36.86
CA GLU A 13 9.71 -3.44 -36.72
C GLU A 13 11.05 -2.82 -37.11
N THR A 14 10.98 -1.61 -37.67
CA THR A 14 12.15 -0.86 -38.13
C THR A 14 12.58 0.14 -37.05
N TYR A 15 13.82 0.00 -36.60
CA TYR A 15 14.40 0.85 -35.56
C TYR A 15 15.54 1.70 -36.11
N GLN A 16 15.58 2.96 -35.70
CA GLN A 16 16.77 3.78 -35.87
C GLN A 16 17.78 3.42 -34.78
N ILE A 17 18.80 2.65 -35.15
CA ILE A 17 19.78 2.14 -34.19
C ILE A 17 21.10 2.92 -34.33
N PRO A 18 21.63 3.49 -33.22
CA PRO A 18 22.96 4.11 -33.19
C PRO A 18 24.08 3.12 -33.53
N HIS A 19 25.15 3.60 -34.16
CA HIS A 19 26.33 2.79 -34.44
C HIS A 19 26.89 2.15 -33.15
N GLY A 20 27.28 0.87 -33.23
CA GLY A 20 27.82 0.11 -32.09
C GLY A 20 26.79 -0.46 -31.10
N LYS A 21 25.49 -0.11 -31.19
CA LYS A 21 24.46 -0.61 -30.25
C LYS A 21 23.56 -1.73 -30.81
N PHE A 22 23.83 -2.18 -32.03
CA PHE A 22 22.96 -3.12 -32.73
C PHE A 22 22.73 -4.44 -32.00
N SER A 23 23.79 -5.14 -31.57
CA SER A 23 23.63 -6.44 -30.91
C SER A 23 22.82 -6.35 -29.62
N ARG A 24 23.07 -5.33 -28.78
CA ARG A 24 22.32 -5.13 -27.52
C ARG A 24 20.85 -4.81 -27.76
N MET A 25 20.55 -3.88 -28.69
CA MET A 25 19.17 -3.49 -28.98
C MET A 25 18.42 -4.62 -29.71
N LYS A 26 19.10 -5.37 -30.58
CA LYS A 26 18.54 -6.55 -31.24
C LYS A 26 18.08 -7.57 -30.20
N ASN A 27 18.94 -7.97 -29.26
CA ASN A 27 18.55 -8.92 -28.21
C ASN A 27 17.37 -8.39 -27.38
N PHE A 28 17.43 -7.12 -26.95
CA PHE A 28 16.36 -6.50 -26.17
C PHE A 28 14.98 -6.54 -26.85
N TYR A 29 14.92 -6.25 -28.15
CA TYR A 29 13.66 -6.26 -28.90
C TYR A 29 13.24 -7.67 -29.33
N GLN A 30 14.18 -8.58 -29.59
CA GLN A 30 13.88 -9.97 -29.95
C GLN A 30 13.20 -10.74 -28.82
N GLU A 31 13.49 -10.42 -27.56
CA GLU A 31 12.86 -11.04 -26.39
C GLU A 31 11.46 -10.48 -26.10
N ARG A 32 11.08 -9.35 -26.70
CA ARG A 32 9.84 -8.63 -26.41
C ARG A 32 8.87 -8.69 -27.58
N VAL A 33 7.57 -8.63 -27.27
CA VAL A 33 6.55 -8.43 -28.28
C VAL A 33 6.67 -7.04 -28.90
N CYS A 34 6.19 -6.87 -30.13
CA CYS A 34 6.18 -5.58 -30.81
C CYS A 34 5.25 -4.59 -30.12
N LYS A 35 5.32 -3.30 -30.51
CA LYS A 35 4.53 -2.23 -29.85
C LYS A 35 3.02 -2.47 -29.95
N GLU A 36 2.58 -3.02 -31.08
CA GLU A 36 1.16 -3.30 -31.32
C GLU A 36 0.68 -4.48 -30.47
N CYS A 37 1.37 -5.62 -30.50
CA CYS A 37 1.05 -6.78 -29.65
C CYS A 37 1.12 -6.44 -28.16
N TRP A 38 2.06 -5.59 -27.74
CA TRP A 38 2.13 -5.11 -26.35
C TRP A 38 0.87 -4.33 -25.97
N LYS A 39 0.41 -3.41 -26.84
CA LYS A 39 -0.83 -2.67 -26.61
C LYS A 39 -2.05 -3.58 -26.56
N THR A 40 -2.14 -4.58 -27.43
CA THR A 40 -3.23 -5.56 -27.43
C THR A 40 -3.23 -6.36 -26.14
N GLN A 41 -2.07 -6.87 -25.70
CA GLN A 41 -1.94 -7.58 -24.43
C GLN A 41 -2.34 -6.71 -23.24
N GLU A 42 -1.96 -5.42 -23.25
CA GLU A 42 -2.34 -4.50 -22.17
C GLU A 42 -3.86 -4.27 -22.15
N GLN A 43 -4.49 -4.06 -23.31
CA GLN A 43 -5.95 -3.94 -23.43
C GLN A 43 -6.69 -5.20 -22.97
N GLU A 44 -6.16 -6.38 -23.30
CA GLU A 44 -6.71 -7.66 -22.83
C GLU A 44 -6.60 -7.80 -21.32
N LYS A 45 -5.46 -7.44 -20.72
CA LYS A 45 -5.29 -7.43 -19.26
C LYS A 45 -6.24 -6.45 -18.60
N GLU A 46 -6.38 -5.23 -19.12
CA GLU A 46 -7.31 -4.22 -18.60
C GLU A 46 -8.75 -4.74 -18.65
N LYS A 47 -9.14 -5.38 -19.75
CA LYS A 47 -10.47 -6.00 -19.90
C LYS A 47 -10.67 -7.13 -18.89
N LEU A 48 -9.71 -8.03 -18.75
CA LEU A 48 -9.77 -9.15 -17.81
C LEU A 48 -9.85 -8.66 -16.36
N ALA A 49 -9.04 -7.66 -16.00
CA ALA A 49 -9.06 -7.05 -14.68
C ALA A 49 -10.43 -6.43 -14.37
N LYS A 50 -10.98 -5.65 -15.32
CA LYS A 50 -12.31 -5.05 -15.19
C LYS A 50 -13.41 -6.10 -15.02
N GLU A 51 -13.40 -7.15 -15.83
CA GLU A 51 -14.38 -8.25 -15.76
C GLU A 51 -14.24 -9.08 -14.49
N SER A 52 -13.00 -9.33 -14.04
CA SER A 52 -12.73 -10.04 -12.78
C SER A 52 -13.19 -9.22 -11.58
N ASN A 53 -12.89 -7.92 -11.55
CA ASN A 53 -13.31 -7.02 -10.49
C ASN A 53 -14.84 -6.91 -10.42
N ALA A 54 -15.52 -6.85 -11.57
CA ALA A 54 -16.97 -6.87 -11.63
C ALA A 54 -17.56 -8.20 -11.11
N ARG A 55 -16.99 -9.34 -11.51
CA ARG A 55 -17.38 -10.67 -11.01
C ARG A 55 -17.16 -10.83 -9.50
N ALA A 56 -16.11 -10.21 -8.96
CA ALA A 56 -15.84 -10.15 -7.53
C ALA A 56 -16.77 -9.20 -6.75
N GLY A 57 -17.72 -8.55 -7.44
CA GLY A 57 -18.69 -7.63 -6.84
C GLY A 57 -18.09 -6.27 -6.44
N LEU A 58 -16.93 -5.89 -6.99
CA LEU A 58 -16.31 -4.62 -6.66
C LEU A 58 -17.06 -3.44 -7.30
N PRO A 59 -17.24 -2.33 -6.58
CA PRO A 59 -17.93 -1.16 -7.13
C PRO A 59 -17.15 -0.57 -8.31
N LYS A 60 -17.85 0.11 -9.22
CA LYS A 60 -17.20 0.80 -10.35
C LYS A 60 -16.28 1.91 -9.83
N LEU A 61 -15.10 2.03 -10.44
CA LEU A 61 -14.19 3.13 -10.11
C LEU A 61 -14.69 4.46 -10.67
N MET A 62 -14.48 5.52 -9.90
CA MET A 62 -14.71 6.92 -10.25
C MET A 62 -13.37 7.60 -10.56
N GLY A 63 -13.32 8.38 -11.64
CA GLY A 63 -12.12 9.09 -12.06
C GLY A 63 -12.16 9.48 -13.54
N SER A 64 -11.03 9.97 -14.05
CA SER A 64 -10.90 10.25 -15.48
C SER A 64 -10.85 8.95 -16.29
N HIS A 65 -11.36 9.00 -17.52
CA HIS A 65 -11.36 7.86 -18.45
C HIS A 65 -9.97 7.19 -18.58
N ASN A 66 -8.91 8.00 -18.59
CA ASN A 66 -7.53 7.49 -18.74
C ASN A 66 -6.95 6.91 -17.43
N SER A 67 -7.52 7.22 -16.27
CA SER A 67 -7.03 6.73 -14.97
C SER A 67 -7.66 5.40 -14.55
N ILE A 68 -8.89 5.13 -15.01
CA ILE A 68 -9.67 3.96 -14.58
C ILE A 68 -9.01 2.64 -14.99
N PRO A 69 -8.57 2.42 -16.25
CA PRO A 69 -8.03 1.11 -16.66
C PRO A 69 -6.82 0.67 -15.82
N GLY A 70 -5.84 1.56 -15.63
CA GLY A 70 -4.69 1.28 -14.77
C GLY A 70 -5.05 1.06 -13.30
N ALA A 71 -6.08 1.73 -12.79
CA ALA A 71 -6.55 1.52 -11.43
C ALA A 71 -7.29 0.18 -11.26
N GLU A 72 -8.04 -0.27 -12.28
CA GLU A 72 -8.67 -1.59 -12.30
C GLU A 72 -7.62 -2.72 -12.29
N LEU A 73 -6.51 -2.55 -13.02
CA LEU A 73 -5.37 -3.47 -12.98
C LEU A 73 -4.76 -3.58 -11.59
N ILE A 74 -4.40 -2.44 -10.97
CA ILE A 74 -3.84 -2.41 -9.61
C ILE A 74 -4.79 -3.10 -8.62
N ARG A 75 -6.09 -2.81 -8.72
CA ARG A 75 -7.12 -3.38 -7.87
C ARG A 75 -7.27 -4.89 -8.08
N TYR A 76 -7.22 -5.35 -9.33
CA TYR A 76 -7.26 -6.77 -9.66
C TYR A 76 -6.05 -7.51 -9.07
N ASP A 77 -4.83 -6.99 -9.28
CA ASP A 77 -3.61 -7.59 -8.76
C ASP A 77 -3.62 -7.62 -7.22
N PHE A 78 -4.12 -6.57 -6.58
CA PHE A 78 -4.27 -6.51 -5.13
C PHE A 78 -5.21 -7.60 -4.60
N PHE A 79 -6.43 -7.72 -5.15
CA PHE A 79 -7.38 -8.71 -4.66
C PHE A 79 -7.01 -10.14 -5.05
N LYS A 80 -6.26 -10.32 -6.13
CA LYS A 80 -5.61 -11.60 -6.43
C LYS A 80 -4.59 -11.95 -5.35
N PHE A 81 -3.71 -11.02 -4.96
CA PHE A 81 -2.78 -11.20 -3.85
C PHE A 81 -3.51 -11.58 -2.54
N VAL A 82 -4.60 -10.88 -2.21
CA VAL A 82 -5.40 -11.21 -1.01
C VAL A 82 -5.97 -12.63 -1.11
N ALA A 83 -6.53 -13.00 -2.26
CA ALA A 83 -7.09 -14.33 -2.50
C ALA A 83 -6.02 -15.43 -2.35
N ASP A 84 -4.87 -15.26 -2.99
CA ASP A 84 -3.74 -16.19 -2.98
C ASP A 84 -3.13 -16.36 -1.58
N ASN A 85 -3.32 -15.39 -0.68
CA ASN A 85 -2.78 -15.40 0.69
C ASN A 85 -3.86 -15.54 1.77
N THR A 86 -5.09 -15.92 1.40
CA THR A 86 -6.25 -15.90 2.30
C THR A 86 -6.04 -16.74 3.56
N GLU A 87 -5.42 -17.91 3.47
CA GLU A 87 -5.21 -18.79 4.62
C GLU A 87 -4.29 -18.15 5.67
N ASN A 88 -3.15 -17.61 5.23
CA ASN A 88 -2.21 -16.88 6.09
C ASN A 88 -2.81 -15.60 6.68
N LEU A 89 -3.73 -14.96 5.96
CA LEU A 89 -4.32 -13.69 6.40
C LEU A 89 -5.57 -13.89 7.28
N LYS A 90 -6.29 -15.00 7.15
CA LYS A 90 -7.46 -15.35 7.99
C LYS A 90 -7.11 -15.56 9.45
N GLU A 91 -5.88 -15.97 9.76
CA GLU A 91 -5.37 -16.05 11.13
C GLU A 91 -5.46 -14.70 11.87
N LYS A 92 -5.61 -13.58 11.15
CA LYS A 92 -5.80 -12.24 11.71
C LYS A 92 -7.22 -11.94 12.22
N GLY A 93 -8.17 -12.87 12.13
CA GLY A 93 -9.49 -12.79 12.79
C GLY A 93 -10.46 -11.76 12.20
N GLU A 94 -11.42 -11.27 13.02
CA GLU A 94 -12.47 -10.33 12.60
C GLU A 94 -11.97 -9.05 11.89
N PRO A 95 -10.85 -8.41 12.29
CA PRO A 95 -10.31 -7.25 11.58
C PRO A 95 -9.95 -7.52 10.11
N PHE A 96 -9.69 -8.78 9.73
CA PHE A 96 -9.40 -9.18 8.35
C PHE A 96 -10.54 -8.79 7.39
N GLN A 97 -11.76 -9.19 7.73
CA GLN A 97 -12.90 -8.96 6.84
C GLN A 97 -13.21 -7.47 6.72
N ILE A 98 -13.12 -6.73 7.82
CA ILE A 98 -13.30 -5.28 7.84
C ILE A 98 -12.25 -4.58 7.00
N ALA A 99 -10.98 -5.00 7.07
CA ALA A 99 -9.89 -4.45 6.26
C ALA A 99 -10.12 -4.71 4.76
N VAL A 100 -10.52 -5.93 4.40
CA VAL A 100 -10.88 -6.28 3.02
C VAL A 100 -12.04 -5.41 2.53
N ASP A 101 -13.10 -5.28 3.32
CA ASP A 101 -14.28 -4.48 2.96
C ASP A 101 -13.95 -2.99 2.83
N LEU A 102 -13.09 -2.47 3.71
CA LEU A 102 -12.59 -1.10 3.64
C LEU A 102 -11.85 -0.83 2.32
N LEU A 103 -11.03 -1.79 1.86
CA LEU A 103 -10.32 -1.68 0.59
C LEU A 103 -11.25 -1.87 -0.62
N ARG A 104 -12.23 -2.79 -0.52
CA ARG A 104 -13.29 -2.97 -1.54
C ARG A 104 -14.11 -1.70 -1.75
N SER A 105 -14.32 -0.93 -0.69
CA SER A 105 -15.08 0.33 -0.73
C SER A 105 -14.35 1.49 -1.46
N LYS A 106 -13.05 1.36 -1.76
CA LYS A 106 -12.26 2.42 -2.40
C LYS A 106 -12.60 2.55 -3.89
N GLN A 107 -13.50 3.48 -4.20
CA GLN A 107 -13.97 3.74 -5.57
C GLN A 107 -13.13 4.74 -6.36
N LYS A 108 -12.29 5.57 -5.71
CA LYS A 108 -11.53 6.59 -6.45
C LYS A 108 -10.32 5.98 -7.16
N ALA A 109 -10.24 6.10 -8.48
CA ALA A 109 -9.10 5.63 -9.26
C ALA A 109 -7.77 6.28 -8.81
N SER A 110 -7.81 7.57 -8.44
CA SER A 110 -6.65 8.29 -7.92
C SER A 110 -6.07 7.68 -6.64
N TRP A 111 -6.91 7.08 -5.79
CA TRP A 111 -6.46 6.42 -4.57
C TRP A 111 -5.61 5.19 -4.91
N TRP A 112 -6.08 4.33 -5.81
CA TRP A 112 -5.29 3.16 -6.25
C TRP A 112 -3.97 3.56 -6.91
N HIS A 113 -3.98 4.63 -7.72
CA HIS A 113 -2.74 5.16 -8.30
C HIS A 113 -1.76 5.71 -7.27
N ALA A 114 -2.26 6.30 -6.18
CA ALA A 114 -1.40 6.81 -5.11
C ALA A 114 -0.67 5.67 -4.38
N HIS A 115 -1.32 4.51 -4.23
CA HIS A 115 -0.78 3.36 -3.49
C HIS A 115 -0.15 2.30 -4.42
N LYS A 116 -0.03 2.55 -5.73
CA LYS A 116 0.48 1.57 -6.71
C LYS A 116 1.94 1.15 -6.53
N ARG A 117 2.70 1.98 -5.81
CA ARG A 117 4.12 1.73 -5.49
C ARG A 117 4.28 1.08 -4.11
N GLU A 118 3.20 1.06 -3.33
CA GLU A 118 3.21 0.38 -2.06
C GLU A 118 3.07 -1.12 -2.28
N ARG A 119 3.63 -1.89 -1.36
CA ARG A 119 3.44 -3.33 -1.38
C ARG A 119 2.04 -3.64 -0.92
N PHE A 120 1.42 -4.64 -1.53
CA PHE A 120 0.07 -5.05 -1.14
C PHE A 120 -0.01 -5.51 0.32
N VAL A 121 1.07 -6.12 0.85
CA VAL A 121 1.19 -6.42 2.29
C VAL A 121 1.08 -5.16 3.13
N HIS A 122 1.74 -4.06 2.74
CA HIS A 122 1.68 -2.78 3.45
C HIS A 122 0.28 -2.22 3.46
N LEU A 123 -0.30 -2.12 2.26
CA LEU A 123 -1.62 -1.56 2.06
C LEU A 123 -2.67 -2.33 2.87
N PHE A 124 -2.48 -3.65 2.96
CA PHE A 124 -3.30 -4.52 3.77
C PHE A 124 -3.07 -4.30 5.27
N ASP A 125 -1.83 -4.23 5.74
CA ASP A 125 -1.53 -3.98 7.16
C ASP A 125 -2.08 -2.62 7.64
N VAL A 126 -1.99 -1.57 6.81
CA VAL A 126 -2.61 -0.27 7.12
C VAL A 126 -4.14 -0.38 7.20
N ALA A 127 -4.76 -1.16 6.32
CA ALA A 127 -6.20 -1.40 6.38
C ALA A 127 -6.60 -2.22 7.61
N MET A 128 -5.75 -3.16 8.06
CA MET A 128 -5.93 -3.93 9.29
C MET A 128 -5.88 -3.02 10.53
N ASP A 129 -4.90 -2.12 10.59
CA ASP A 129 -4.79 -1.15 11.70
C ASP A 129 -6.02 -0.23 11.73
N HIS A 130 -6.50 0.21 10.56
CA HIS A 130 -7.74 0.98 10.45
C HIS A 130 -8.95 0.18 10.93
N ALA A 131 -9.07 -1.08 10.50
CA ALA A 131 -10.15 -1.97 10.91
C ALA A 131 -10.18 -2.18 12.44
N ALA A 132 -9.03 -2.45 13.03
CA ALA A 132 -8.89 -2.58 14.48
C ALA A 132 -9.29 -1.30 15.21
N HIS A 133 -8.89 -0.14 14.71
CA HIS A 133 -9.30 1.16 15.26
C HIS A 133 -10.82 1.38 15.17
N GLN A 134 -11.45 1.05 14.04
CA GLN A 134 -12.90 1.15 13.87
C GLN A 134 -13.66 0.23 14.85
N MET A 135 -13.17 -1.00 15.05
CA MET A 135 -13.76 -1.91 16.03
C MET A 135 -13.66 -1.34 17.45
N ARG A 136 -12.51 -0.75 17.80
CA ARG A 136 -12.31 -0.11 19.11
C ARG A 136 -13.26 1.08 19.31
N LEU A 137 -13.37 1.98 18.33
CA LEU A 137 -14.32 3.10 18.39
C LEU A 137 -15.77 2.63 18.50
N LYS A 138 -16.12 1.52 17.85
CA LYS A 138 -17.46 0.91 17.97
C LYS A 138 -17.70 0.38 19.38
N ALA A 139 -16.71 -0.27 19.98
CA ALA A 139 -16.80 -0.75 21.37
C ALA A 139 -16.93 0.41 22.37
N LEU A 140 -16.16 1.48 22.17
CA LEU A 140 -16.17 2.70 23.00
C LEU A 140 -17.37 3.61 22.76
N ARG A 141 -18.24 3.31 21.79
CA ARG A 141 -19.32 4.21 21.37
C ARG A 141 -20.22 4.68 22.52
N PRO A 142 -20.67 3.82 23.45
CA PRO A 142 -21.51 4.26 24.57
C PRO A 142 -20.84 5.32 25.45
N GLU A 143 -19.54 5.17 25.72
CA GLU A 143 -18.74 6.08 26.54
C GLU A 143 -18.45 7.40 25.81
N ILE A 144 -18.19 7.32 24.49
CA ILE A 144 -18.07 8.51 23.63
C ILE A 144 -19.37 9.34 23.68
N ASP A 145 -20.52 8.68 23.50
CA ASP A 145 -21.83 9.35 23.52
C ASP A 145 -22.20 9.87 24.92
N GLN A 146 -21.70 9.24 25.99
CA GLN A 146 -21.83 9.75 27.35
C GLN A 146 -21.01 11.03 27.54
N ARG A 147 -19.70 11.02 27.25
CA ARG A 147 -18.83 12.20 27.38
C ARG A 147 -19.34 13.37 26.55
N LEU A 148 -19.83 13.11 25.33
CA LEU A 148 -20.40 14.17 24.49
C LEU A 148 -21.62 14.85 25.14
N ARG A 149 -22.46 14.11 25.89
CA ARG A 149 -23.61 14.65 26.61
C ARG A 149 -23.22 15.46 27.84
N GLU A 150 -22.10 15.11 28.46
CA GLU A 150 -21.55 15.82 29.62
C GLU A 150 -20.86 17.14 29.22
N LEU A 151 -20.52 17.32 27.94
CA LEU A 151 -19.97 18.57 27.43
C LEU A 151 -21.00 19.70 27.47
N HIS A 152 -20.63 20.80 28.12
CA HIS A 152 -21.40 22.03 28.07
C HIS A 152 -21.15 22.79 26.76
N LEU A 153 -22.00 22.57 25.77
CA LEU A 153 -21.88 23.23 24.45
C LEU A 153 -22.61 24.57 24.42
N VAL A 154 -21.85 25.65 24.22
CA VAL A 154 -22.41 27.00 24.02
C VAL A 154 -23.33 27.03 22.77
N PRO A 155 -24.48 27.72 22.82
CA PRO A 155 -25.33 27.89 21.65
C PRO A 155 -24.60 28.58 20.49
N LEU A 156 -24.85 28.10 19.27
CA LEU A 156 -24.30 28.74 18.06
C LEU A 156 -25.21 29.90 17.64
N SER A 157 -24.61 30.98 17.15
CA SER A 157 -25.31 32.12 16.56
C SER A 157 -25.21 32.10 15.03
N GLY A 158 -26.21 32.70 14.35
CA GLY A 158 -26.29 32.75 12.90
C GLY A 158 -27.69 32.42 12.37
N SER A 159 -27.82 32.26 11.07
CA SER A 159 -29.08 31.79 10.47
C SER A 159 -29.35 30.32 10.81
N THR A 160 -30.61 29.89 10.74
CA THR A 160 -31.02 28.50 11.03
C THR A 160 -30.23 27.47 10.21
N LYS A 161 -30.01 27.73 8.91
CA LYS A 161 -29.21 26.84 8.05
C LYS A 161 -27.75 26.75 8.50
N GLN A 162 -27.14 27.88 8.85
CA GLN A 162 -25.76 27.91 9.33
C GLN A 162 -25.62 27.14 10.63
N ILE A 163 -26.55 27.34 11.58
CA ILE A 163 -26.56 26.64 12.87
C ILE A 163 -26.68 25.13 12.67
N GLN A 164 -27.62 24.66 11.83
CA GLN A 164 -27.80 23.23 11.59
C GLN A 164 -26.56 22.57 10.95
N TRP A 165 -25.98 23.21 9.95
CA TRP A 165 -24.77 22.71 9.30
C TRP A 165 -23.57 22.70 10.26
N ALA A 166 -23.36 23.80 10.99
CA ALA A 166 -22.29 23.91 11.98
C ALA A 166 -22.47 22.90 13.13
N GLN A 167 -23.70 22.63 13.57
CA GLN A 167 -23.96 21.60 14.58
C GLN A 167 -23.57 20.21 14.10
N THR A 168 -23.82 19.91 12.82
CA THR A 168 -23.46 18.61 12.22
C THR A 168 -21.94 18.43 12.20
N ILE A 169 -21.20 19.47 11.82
CA ILE A 169 -19.74 19.47 11.84
C ILE A 169 -19.22 19.37 13.27
N ARG A 170 -19.74 20.20 14.18
CA ARG A 170 -19.35 20.23 15.59
C ARG A 170 -19.51 18.87 16.25
N ASN A 171 -20.66 18.23 16.07
CA ASN A 171 -20.91 16.91 16.63
C ASN A 171 -19.94 15.86 16.06
N LYS A 172 -19.68 15.89 14.75
CA LYS A 172 -18.72 14.96 14.15
C LYS A 172 -17.32 15.13 14.75
N ILE A 173 -16.81 16.36 14.78
CA ILE A 173 -15.46 16.64 15.31
C ILE A 173 -15.36 16.23 16.79
N LEU A 174 -16.36 16.55 17.60
CA LEU A 174 -16.35 16.20 19.02
C LEU A 174 -16.38 14.68 19.24
N LEU A 175 -17.19 13.94 18.47
CA LEU A 175 -17.20 12.47 18.52
C LEU A 175 -15.81 11.90 18.15
N ASP A 176 -15.18 12.42 17.10
CA ASP A 176 -13.87 11.98 16.66
C ASP A 176 -12.80 12.26 17.74
N LEU A 177 -12.79 13.47 18.33
CA LEU A 177 -11.85 13.86 19.39
C LEU A 177 -11.99 13.03 20.66
N ILE A 178 -13.23 12.86 21.16
CA ILE A 178 -13.50 12.05 22.36
C ILE A 178 -13.11 10.59 22.11
N GLY A 179 -13.37 10.06 20.91
CA GLY A 179 -12.95 8.72 20.53
C GLY A 179 -11.43 8.52 20.60
N VAL A 180 -10.66 9.47 20.07
CA VAL A 180 -9.19 9.47 20.18
C VAL A 180 -8.75 9.57 21.64
N GLU A 181 -9.34 10.47 22.42
CA GLU A 181 -9.03 10.62 23.86
C GLU A 181 -9.19 9.30 24.62
N LEU A 182 -10.34 8.62 24.46
CA LEU A 182 -10.60 7.34 25.13
C LEU A 182 -9.64 6.22 24.66
N CYS A 183 -9.32 6.16 23.37
CA CYS A 183 -8.34 5.19 22.86
C CYS A 183 -6.95 5.42 23.48
N LEU A 184 -6.54 6.68 23.64
CA LEU A 184 -5.28 7.03 24.30
C LEU A 184 -5.32 6.68 25.79
N GLU A 185 -6.41 6.98 26.50
CA GLU A 185 -6.55 6.61 27.90
C GLU A 185 -6.45 5.09 28.10
N GLU A 186 -7.12 4.28 27.28
CA GLU A 186 -7.00 2.82 27.38
C GLU A 186 -5.57 2.34 27.09
N ALA A 187 -4.93 2.88 26.04
CA ALA A 187 -3.55 2.52 25.70
C ALA A 187 -2.56 2.91 26.82
N LEU A 188 -2.82 4.01 27.54
CA LEU A 188 -1.98 4.47 28.66
C LEU A 188 -2.29 3.76 29.98
N ARG A 189 -3.48 3.15 30.15
CA ARG A 189 -3.83 2.38 31.35
C ARG A 189 -3.03 1.09 31.44
N ASP A 190 -2.77 0.42 30.30
CA ASP A 190 -1.97 -0.79 30.29
C ASP A 190 -0.48 -0.49 30.06
N LYS A 191 0.17 0.01 31.12
CA LYS A 191 1.63 0.23 31.12
C LYS A 191 2.42 -1.05 30.82
N GLN A 192 1.85 -2.23 31.06
CA GLN A 192 2.51 -3.51 30.88
C GLN A 192 2.44 -3.95 29.42
N GLU A 193 1.28 -3.84 28.77
CA GLU A 193 1.13 -4.01 27.32
C GLU A 193 2.01 -3.01 26.57
N TRP A 194 2.05 -1.76 27.04
CA TRP A 194 2.87 -0.73 26.39
C TRP A 194 4.38 -0.99 26.56
N ALA A 195 4.81 -1.42 27.75
CA ALA A 195 6.19 -1.87 27.97
C ALA A 195 6.53 -3.12 27.16
N GLN A 196 5.61 -4.08 27.03
CA GLN A 196 5.81 -5.28 26.21
C GLN A 196 5.89 -4.95 24.72
N PHE A 197 5.05 -4.04 24.23
CA PHE A 197 5.14 -3.56 22.85
C PHE A 197 6.48 -2.87 22.60
N MET A 198 6.88 -1.94 23.48
CA MET A 198 8.15 -1.22 23.33
C MET A 198 9.33 -2.18 23.41
N LEU A 199 9.29 -3.17 24.32
CA LEU A 199 10.29 -4.21 24.42
C LEU A 199 10.38 -5.05 23.14
N LYS A 200 9.24 -5.49 22.60
CA LYS A 200 9.17 -6.25 21.35
C LYS A 200 9.68 -5.43 20.17
N LEU A 201 9.31 -4.16 20.09
CA LEU A 201 9.82 -3.24 19.07
C LEU A 201 11.35 -3.08 19.20
N CYS A 202 11.88 -2.88 20.40
CA CYS A 202 13.32 -2.84 20.62
C CYS A 202 14.01 -4.13 20.17
N GLN A 203 13.46 -5.31 20.50
CA GLN A 203 13.98 -6.61 20.07
C GLN A 203 13.96 -6.76 18.54
N ASP A 204 12.89 -6.32 17.88
CA ASP A 204 12.77 -6.37 16.42
C ASP A 204 13.76 -5.42 15.72
N LEU A 205 14.07 -4.27 16.35
CA LEU A 205 14.97 -3.24 15.82
C LEU A 205 16.45 -3.50 16.11
N GLU A 206 16.78 -4.15 17.23
CA GLU A 206 18.15 -4.42 17.68
C GLU A 206 19.06 -5.03 16.60
N PRO A 207 18.65 -6.03 15.81
CA PRO A 207 19.52 -6.63 14.81
C PRO A 207 19.68 -5.77 13.52
N ILE A 208 18.83 -4.76 13.30
CA ILE A 208 18.79 -4.03 12.02
C ILE A 208 20.12 -3.32 11.70
N PRO A 209 20.73 -2.53 12.60
CA PRO A 209 21.96 -1.81 12.29
C PRO A 209 23.08 -2.75 11.84
N HIS A 210 23.26 -3.88 12.54
CA HIS A 210 24.27 -4.88 12.18
C HIS A 210 23.99 -5.53 10.83
N LEU A 211 22.72 -5.85 10.54
CA LEU A 211 22.32 -6.41 9.25
C LEU A 211 22.54 -5.43 8.10
N LEU A 212 22.24 -4.14 8.30
CA LEU A 212 22.50 -3.08 7.32
C LEU A 212 24.00 -2.86 7.12
N GLU A 213 24.81 -2.87 8.19
CA GLU A 213 26.26 -2.79 8.10
C GLU A 213 26.83 -3.96 7.30
N LYS A 214 26.36 -5.19 7.57
CA LYS A 214 26.78 -6.38 6.82
C LYS A 214 26.37 -6.29 5.34
N MET A 215 25.14 -5.82 5.05
CA MET A 215 24.71 -5.56 3.67
C MET A 215 25.58 -4.50 2.98
N SER A 216 25.90 -3.40 3.67
CA SER A 216 26.80 -2.36 3.17
C SER A 216 28.17 -2.92 2.82
N LYS A 217 28.77 -3.74 3.69
CA LYS A 217 30.08 -4.38 3.45
C LYS A 217 30.01 -5.35 2.26
N ASP A 218 29.00 -6.21 2.21
CA ASP A 218 28.82 -7.16 1.11
C ASP A 218 28.64 -6.44 -0.24
N LEU A 219 27.84 -5.36 -0.27
CA LEU A 219 27.70 -4.52 -1.48
C LEU A 219 29.01 -3.82 -1.85
N ALA A 220 29.75 -3.30 -0.88
CA ALA A 220 31.03 -2.62 -1.14
C ALA A 220 32.11 -3.56 -1.72
N LEU A 221 32.01 -4.87 -1.45
CA LEU A 221 32.89 -5.89 -2.01
C LEU A 221 32.49 -6.34 -3.43
N MET A 222 31.38 -5.83 -3.98
CA MET A 222 30.95 -6.15 -5.34
C MET A 222 31.72 -5.34 -6.38
N ASP A 223 32.62 -6.01 -7.09
CA ASP A 223 33.49 -5.43 -8.11
C ASP A 223 32.85 -5.39 -9.52
N ALA A 224 31.89 -6.28 -9.79
CA ALA A 224 31.23 -6.38 -11.08
C ALA A 224 30.18 -5.27 -11.29
N ALA A 225 30.47 -4.34 -12.21
CA ALA A 225 29.55 -3.27 -12.62
C ALA A 225 28.17 -3.79 -13.08
N GLY A 226 28.10 -5.01 -13.62
CA GLY A 226 26.85 -5.65 -14.03
C GLY A 226 25.85 -5.80 -12.89
N HIS A 227 26.30 -6.17 -11.69
CA HIS A 227 25.42 -6.32 -10.54
C HIS A 227 24.87 -4.98 -10.03
N TRP A 228 25.70 -3.92 -10.03
CA TRP A 228 25.25 -2.57 -9.69
C TRP A 228 24.18 -2.06 -10.66
N ILE A 229 24.34 -2.37 -11.96
CA ILE A 229 23.32 -2.05 -12.97
C ILE A 229 22.05 -2.85 -12.70
N GLU A 230 22.13 -4.13 -12.38
CA GLU A 230 20.98 -4.97 -12.07
C GLU A 230 20.14 -4.43 -10.90
N ILE A 231 20.81 -4.03 -9.82
CA ILE A 231 20.13 -3.63 -8.58
C ILE A 231 19.73 -2.15 -8.48
N ARG A 232 20.03 -1.34 -9.50
CA ARG A 232 19.86 0.14 -9.49
C ARG A 232 18.44 0.65 -9.20
N HIS A 233 17.43 -0.20 -9.34
CA HIS A 233 16.02 0.15 -9.11
C HIS A 233 15.40 -0.62 -7.94
N HIS A 234 16.19 -1.48 -7.27
CA HIS A 234 15.72 -2.21 -6.10
C HIS A 234 15.46 -1.25 -4.94
N SER A 235 14.32 -1.42 -4.29
CA SER A 235 14.11 -0.84 -2.96
C SER A 235 15.04 -1.51 -1.94
N LEU A 236 15.15 -0.95 -0.73
CA LEU A 236 15.93 -1.57 0.35
C LEU A 236 15.43 -2.98 0.66
N GLU A 237 14.13 -3.23 0.54
CA GLU A 237 13.56 -4.56 0.73
C GLU A 237 13.87 -5.52 -0.43
N ASP A 238 13.83 -5.04 -1.67
CA ASP A 238 14.22 -5.85 -2.83
C ASP A 238 15.71 -6.23 -2.74
N LEU A 239 16.55 -5.33 -2.22
CA LEU A 239 17.95 -5.62 -1.89
C LEU A 239 18.08 -6.68 -0.79
N VAL A 240 17.30 -6.60 0.29
CA VAL A 240 17.26 -7.63 1.35
C VAL A 240 16.95 -9.00 0.76
N ARG A 241 15.94 -9.11 -0.12
CA ARG A 241 15.58 -10.37 -0.79
C ARG A 241 16.65 -10.84 -1.77
N TRP A 242 17.16 -9.93 -2.60
CA TRP A 242 18.19 -10.23 -3.60
C TRP A 242 19.48 -10.74 -2.94
N MET A 243 19.87 -10.14 -1.80
CA MET A 243 20.99 -10.58 -0.97
C MET A 243 20.66 -11.78 -0.06
N LYS A 244 19.47 -12.40 -0.23
CA LYS A 244 18.97 -13.56 0.54
C LYS A 244 19.07 -13.36 2.05
N ARG A 245 18.74 -12.16 2.52
CA ARG A 245 18.66 -11.83 3.94
C ARG A 245 17.33 -12.31 4.55
N PRO A 246 17.25 -12.45 5.88
CA PRO A 246 16.01 -12.88 6.54
C PRO A 246 14.82 -12.00 6.18
N GLU A 247 13.67 -12.61 5.91
CA GLU A 247 12.44 -11.89 5.57
C GLU A 247 11.91 -11.03 6.73
N SER A 248 12.27 -11.38 7.97
CA SER A 248 12.05 -10.54 9.14
C SER A 248 12.68 -9.15 8.99
N LEU A 249 13.87 -9.03 8.40
CA LEU A 249 14.52 -7.74 8.16
C LEU A 249 13.75 -6.89 7.14
N ALA A 250 13.24 -7.51 6.07
CA ALA A 250 12.39 -6.85 5.07
C ALA A 250 11.10 -6.32 5.69
N ARG A 251 10.48 -7.10 6.58
CA ARG A 251 9.30 -6.69 7.35
C ARG A 251 9.64 -5.56 8.33
N THR A 252 10.73 -5.65 9.10
CA THR A 252 11.04 -4.62 10.10
C THR A 252 11.53 -3.31 9.47
N LEU A 253 12.31 -3.33 8.40
CA LEU A 253 12.67 -2.10 7.67
C LEU A 253 11.44 -1.38 7.11
N HIS A 254 10.46 -2.17 6.68
CA HIS A 254 9.19 -1.65 6.20
C HIS A 254 8.31 -1.10 7.33
N LEU A 255 8.29 -1.77 8.48
CA LEU A 255 7.67 -1.25 9.70
C LEU A 255 8.36 0.03 10.18
N VAL A 256 9.68 0.15 10.10
CA VAL A 256 10.41 1.37 10.46
C VAL A 256 10.08 2.50 9.47
N GLN A 257 10.06 2.21 8.16
CA GLN A 257 9.69 3.20 7.14
C GLN A 257 8.23 3.67 7.26
N GLY A 258 7.30 2.79 7.64
CA GLY A 258 5.87 3.09 7.75
C GLY A 258 5.41 3.58 9.12
N ARG A 259 5.89 2.98 10.23
CA ARG A 259 5.41 3.26 11.60
C ARG A 259 6.08 4.45 12.27
N PHE A 260 7.30 4.85 11.87
CA PHE A 260 7.83 6.15 12.31
C PHE A 260 6.95 7.31 11.84
N PHE A 261 6.29 7.20 10.68
CA PHE A 261 5.30 8.19 10.24
C PHE A 261 4.03 8.21 11.11
N PHE A 262 3.68 7.10 11.78
CA PHE A 262 2.51 7.04 12.67
C PHE A 262 2.84 7.56 14.07
N ILE A 263 4.01 7.21 14.62
CA ILE A 263 4.46 7.72 15.94
C ILE A 263 4.83 9.21 15.87
N LEU A 264 5.29 9.71 14.71
CA LEU A 264 5.64 11.12 14.50
C LEU A 264 4.49 11.98 13.91
N ASN A 265 3.32 11.41 13.64
CA ASN A 265 2.09 12.16 13.30
C ASN A 265 0.96 11.93 14.32
N LEU A 266 1.31 11.61 15.56
CA LEU A 266 0.47 11.95 16.71
C LEU A 266 0.69 13.42 17.09
#